data_AF-A0AAW3WT80-F1
#
_entry.id   AF-A0AAW3WT80-F1
#
_cell.length_a   1.000
_cell.length_b   1.000
_cell.length_c   1.000
_cell.angle_alpha   90.00
_cell.angle_beta   90.00
_cell.angle_gamma   90.00
#
_symmetry.space_group_name_H-M   'P 1'
#
loop_
_entity.id
_entity.type
_entity.pdbx_description
1 polymer ?
#
loop_
_entity_poly.entity_id
_entity_poly.type
_entity_poly.pdbx_seq_one_letter_code
_entity_poly.pdbx_strand_id
1 'polypeptide(L)'
;MARPKKVIEVPGQQTTATEDTADTKLLNSLAGNAADLPVTTKPANTAAELHAATAGATVTEQTTQQRVATLLDGKALEERNAMLSALPAAGFEIVTRFEAYGFVDAQGHPLTNCLDFLDLVKQATTPVATVATLRGRAAAMVVNEDGAQHAAPGKPVLTEHGWHVPE
;
A
#
# COMPACT_ATOMS: atom_id res chain seq x y z
N MET A 1 -46.84 -39.36 33.85
CA MET A 1 -46.81 -38.82 32.47
C MET A 1 -46.05 -37.49 32.48
N ALA A 2 -44.73 -37.50 32.37
CA ALA A 2 -43.92 -36.28 32.29
C ALA A 2 -43.38 -36.14 30.87
N ARG A 3 -43.72 -35.04 30.18
CA ARG A 3 -43.25 -34.76 28.81
C ARG A 3 -41.84 -34.15 28.85
N PRO A 4 -40.89 -34.63 28.04
CA PRO A 4 -39.58 -33.99 27.93
C PRO A 4 -39.70 -32.65 27.18
N LYS A 5 -39.09 -31.59 27.72
CA LYS A 5 -39.01 -30.28 27.06
C LYS A 5 -37.84 -30.29 26.06
N LYS A 6 -38.11 -29.97 24.80
CA LYS A 6 -37.07 -29.68 23.80
C LYS A 6 -36.49 -28.29 24.08
N VAL A 7 -35.17 -28.19 24.07
CA VAL A 7 -34.45 -26.91 24.02
C VAL A 7 -34.60 -26.35 22.61
N ILE A 8 -35.00 -25.09 22.49
CA ILE A 8 -35.10 -24.35 21.23
C ILE A 8 -33.85 -23.49 21.16
N GLU A 9 -32.97 -23.75 20.20
CA GLU A 9 -31.80 -22.92 19.92
C GLU A 9 -32.19 -21.79 18.96
N VAL A 10 -31.98 -20.55 19.39
CA VAL A 10 -32.19 -19.35 18.57
C VAL A 10 -30.83 -19.00 17.93
N PRO A 11 -30.75 -18.81 16.61
CA PRO A 11 -29.49 -18.47 15.96
C PRO A 11 -28.89 -17.18 16.53
N GLY A 12 -27.70 -17.27 17.12
CA GLY A 12 -26.94 -16.15 17.69
C GLY A 12 -26.71 -16.19 19.21
N GLN A 13 -27.20 -17.21 19.92
CA GLN A 13 -26.96 -17.36 21.36
C GLN A 13 -25.85 -18.39 21.63
N GLN A 14 -24.68 -17.94 22.08
CA GLN A 14 -23.63 -18.84 22.56
C GLN A 14 -24.09 -19.51 23.86
N THR A 15 -24.22 -20.83 23.82
CA THR A 15 -24.43 -21.68 24.99
C THR A 15 -23.17 -21.63 25.86
N THR A 16 -23.26 -21.09 27.08
CA THR A 16 -22.21 -21.24 28.10
C THR A 16 -22.20 -22.70 28.57
N ALA A 17 -21.53 -23.55 27.80
CA ALA A 17 -21.09 -24.85 28.25
C ALA A 17 -19.86 -24.65 29.15
N THR A 18 -20.00 -25.11 30.39
CA THR A 18 -18.94 -25.24 31.37
C THR A 18 -17.82 -26.12 30.82
N GLU A 19 -16.72 -25.52 30.37
CA GLU A 19 -15.44 -26.19 30.13
C GLU A 19 -14.42 -25.70 31.15
N ASP A 20 -14.66 -26.09 32.39
CA ASP A 20 -13.75 -25.90 33.51
C ASP A 20 -12.80 -27.12 33.57
N THR A 21 -11.91 -27.29 32.59
CA THR A 21 -10.92 -28.40 32.60
C THR A 21 -9.64 -28.13 31.79
N ALA A 22 -9.21 -26.87 31.66
CA ALA A 22 -7.88 -26.54 31.15
C ALA A 22 -7.04 -25.77 32.18
N ASP A 23 -7.64 -24.85 32.93
CA ASP A 23 -6.90 -23.98 33.85
C ASP A 23 -6.58 -24.63 35.20
N THR A 24 -7.35 -25.63 35.65
CA THR A 24 -7.06 -26.39 36.87
C THR A 24 -5.96 -27.44 36.71
N LYS A 25 -5.62 -27.86 35.48
CA LYS A 25 -4.48 -28.76 35.23
C LYS A 25 -3.13 -28.07 35.34
N LEU A 26 -3.05 -26.78 35.01
CA LEU A 26 -1.81 -26.01 35.13
C LEU A 26 -1.46 -25.76 36.60
N LEU A 27 -2.45 -25.55 37.46
CA LEU A 27 -2.27 -25.32 38.89
C LEU A 27 -1.98 -26.62 39.66
N ASN A 28 -2.60 -27.75 39.30
CA ASN A 28 -2.36 -29.02 39.99
C ASN A 28 -1.02 -29.68 39.63
N SER A 29 -0.42 -29.32 38.48
CA SER A 29 0.92 -29.77 38.12
C SER A 29 2.03 -29.08 38.94
N LEU A 30 1.70 -28.02 39.68
CA LEU A 30 2.66 -27.31 40.54
C LEU A 30 2.54 -27.69 42.03
N ALA A 31 1.46 -28.34 42.44
CA ALA A 31 1.19 -28.69 43.85
C ALA A 31 1.37 -30.19 44.17
N GLY A 32 1.48 -31.06 43.16
CA GLY A 32 1.61 -32.51 43.34
C GLY A 32 3.05 -33.00 43.22
N ASN A 33 3.88 -32.77 44.25
CA ASN A 33 5.02 -33.60 44.71
C ASN A 33 5.96 -32.76 45.61
N ALA A 34 5.41 -32.21 46.69
CA ALA A 34 6.16 -31.46 47.69
C ALA A 34 6.79 -32.36 48.78
N ALA A 35 7.33 -33.53 48.42
CA ALA A 35 7.92 -34.42 49.41
C ALA A 35 9.31 -35.00 49.07
N ASP A 36 9.83 -34.89 47.84
CA ASP A 36 11.18 -35.44 47.57
C ASP A 36 11.93 -34.92 46.34
N LEU A 37 11.69 -33.67 45.92
CA LEU A 37 12.54 -33.03 44.91
C LEU A 37 13.13 -31.73 45.46
N PRO A 38 14.45 -31.50 45.34
CA PRO A 38 15.03 -30.24 45.76
C PRO A 38 14.43 -29.13 44.90
N VAL A 39 13.65 -28.25 45.52
CA VAL A 39 13.26 -26.96 44.93
C VAL A 39 14.55 -26.18 44.76
N THR A 40 15.17 -26.29 43.59
CA THR A 40 16.21 -25.37 43.17
C THR A 40 15.49 -24.11 42.70
N THR A 41 15.26 -23.18 43.63
CA THR A 41 15.03 -21.78 43.24
C THR A 41 16.32 -21.32 42.57
N LYS A 42 16.41 -21.45 41.24
CA LYS A 42 17.50 -20.83 40.48
C LYS A 42 17.44 -19.32 40.81
N PRO A 43 18.51 -18.71 41.34
CA PRO A 43 18.53 -17.27 41.55
C PRO A 43 18.35 -16.56 40.20
N ALA A 44 17.83 -15.32 40.24
CA ALA A 44 17.69 -14.49 39.05
C ALA A 44 19.01 -14.47 38.26
N ASN A 45 18.92 -14.65 36.93
CA ASN A 45 20.09 -14.72 36.07
C ASN A 45 21.00 -13.50 36.31
N THR A 46 22.28 -13.76 36.55
CA THR A 46 23.29 -12.72 36.68
C THR A 46 23.47 -11.97 35.36
N ALA A 47 23.98 -10.74 35.40
CA ALA A 47 24.23 -9.95 34.19
C ALA A 47 25.13 -10.69 33.17
N ALA A 48 26.06 -11.51 33.66
CA ALA A 48 26.91 -12.36 32.82
C ALA A 48 26.11 -13.48 32.12
N GLU A 49 25.11 -14.07 32.78
CA GLU A 49 24.24 -15.09 32.17
C GLU A 49 23.25 -14.48 31.17
N LEU A 50 22.79 -13.25 31.41
CA LEU A 50 22.00 -12.49 30.43
C LEU A 50 22.84 -12.09 29.21
N HIS A 51 24.10 -11.71 29.43
CA HIS A 51 25.06 -11.45 28.35
C HIS A 51 25.40 -12.73 27.59
N ALA A 52 25.57 -13.87 28.24
CA ALA A 52 25.79 -15.17 27.59
C ALA A 52 24.57 -15.62 26.76
N ALA A 53 23.36 -15.39 27.26
CA ALA A 53 22.11 -15.63 26.52
C ALA A 53 21.97 -14.71 25.29
N THR A 54 22.56 -13.51 25.35
CA THR A 54 22.57 -12.54 24.23
C THR A 54 23.79 -12.72 23.31
N ALA A 55 24.87 -13.34 23.78
CA ALA A 55 26.11 -13.57 23.02
C ALA A 55 25.94 -14.60 21.89
N GLY A 56 24.89 -15.42 21.95
CA GLY A 56 24.44 -16.29 20.86
C GLY A 56 23.21 -15.75 20.11
N ALA A 57 22.60 -14.65 20.58
CA ALA A 57 21.62 -13.90 19.81
C ALA A 57 22.36 -13.14 18.72
N THR A 58 22.80 -13.89 17.70
CA THR A 58 22.82 -13.32 16.36
C THR A 58 21.43 -12.75 16.18
N VAL A 59 21.33 -11.42 16.14
CA VAL A 59 20.17 -10.75 15.57
C VAL A 59 20.00 -11.44 14.24
N THR A 60 19.03 -12.36 14.16
CA THR A 60 18.82 -13.14 12.95
C THR A 60 18.71 -12.11 11.86
N GLU A 61 19.59 -12.27 10.87
CA GLU A 61 19.69 -11.54 9.64
C GLU A 61 18.39 -11.66 8.81
N GLN A 62 17.24 -11.32 9.40
CA GLN A 62 16.29 -10.46 8.73
C GLN A 62 17.02 -9.11 8.60
N THR A 63 18.02 -9.13 7.71
CA THR A 63 19.12 -8.18 7.61
C THR A 63 18.53 -6.78 7.63
N THR A 64 19.26 -5.81 8.19
CA THR A 64 18.91 -4.40 7.99
C THR A 64 18.60 -4.11 6.51
N GLN A 65 19.25 -4.83 5.58
CA GLN A 65 18.96 -4.83 4.16
C GLN A 65 17.54 -5.33 3.81
N GLN A 66 17.04 -6.42 4.37
CA GLN A 66 15.64 -6.85 4.20
C GLN A 66 14.63 -5.87 4.81
N ARG A 67 14.94 -5.26 5.96
CA ARG A 67 14.07 -4.22 6.55
C ARG A 67 14.03 -2.97 5.67
N VAL A 68 15.19 -2.53 5.18
CA VAL A 68 15.31 -1.42 4.23
C VAL A 68 14.62 -1.75 2.91
N ALA A 69 14.80 -2.95 2.36
CA ALA A 69 14.10 -3.41 1.16
C ALA A 69 12.57 -3.39 1.36
N THR A 70 12.08 -3.94 2.48
CA THR A 70 10.64 -3.92 2.82
C THR A 70 10.11 -2.48 2.95
N LEU A 71 10.90 -1.57 3.53
CA LEU A 71 10.52 -0.15 3.64
C LEU A 71 10.56 0.57 2.29
N LEU A 72 11.53 0.27 1.42
CA LEU A 72 11.58 0.80 0.06
C LEU A 72 10.41 0.29 -0.77
N ASP A 73 10.08 -1.00 -0.66
CA ASP A 73 8.92 -1.62 -1.29
C ASP A 73 7.62 -0.99 -0.77
N GLY A 74 7.53 -0.75 0.54
CA GLY A 74 6.39 -0.07 1.17
C GLY A 74 6.22 1.37 0.68
N LYS A 75 7.31 2.14 0.61
CA LYS A 75 7.30 3.51 0.09
C LYS A 75 6.91 3.56 -1.41
N ALA A 76 7.44 2.65 -2.21
CA ALA A 76 7.08 2.54 -3.62
C ALA A 76 5.60 2.17 -3.80
N LEU A 77 5.07 1.31 -2.93
CA LEU A 77 3.65 0.95 -2.92
C LEU A 77 2.74 2.12 -2.51
N GLU A 78 3.16 2.93 -1.52
CA GLU A 78 2.48 4.15 -1.11
C GLU A 78 2.42 5.17 -2.26
N GLU A 79 3.53 5.39 -2.96
CA GLU A 79 3.60 6.29 -4.11
C GLU A 79 2.70 5.82 -5.26
N ARG A 80 2.72 4.52 -5.57
CA ARG A 80 1.81 3.92 -6.54
C ARG A 80 0.34 4.14 -6.16
N ASN A 81 -0.02 3.88 -4.89
CA ASN A 81 -1.38 4.07 -4.40
C ASN A 81 -1.82 5.55 -4.48
N ALA A 82 -0.91 6.47 -4.19
CA ALA A 82 -1.14 7.90 -4.34
C ALA A 82 -1.39 8.28 -5.81
N MET A 83 -0.59 7.76 -6.74
CA MET A 83 -0.79 7.98 -8.18
C MET A 83 -2.11 7.42 -8.68
N LEU A 84 -2.43 6.16 -8.34
CA LEU A 84 -3.70 5.53 -8.69
C LEU A 84 -4.89 6.33 -8.17
N SER A 85 -4.83 6.80 -6.92
CA SER A 85 -5.89 7.62 -6.33
C SER A 85 -6.06 8.99 -6.99
N ALA A 86 -4.99 9.51 -7.61
CA ALA A 86 -4.98 10.80 -8.30
C ALA A 86 -5.29 10.70 -9.81
N LEU A 87 -5.55 9.50 -10.35
CA LEU A 87 -5.91 9.32 -11.75
C LEU A 87 -7.31 9.85 -12.04
N PRO A 88 -7.52 10.50 -13.19
CA PRO A 88 -8.86 10.82 -13.67
C PRO A 88 -9.61 9.53 -14.06
N ALA A 89 -10.94 9.58 -14.14
CA ALA A 89 -11.78 8.41 -14.47
C ALA A 89 -11.37 7.72 -15.78
N ALA A 90 -11.01 8.49 -16.81
CA ALA A 90 -10.50 7.94 -18.07
C ALA A 90 -9.15 7.21 -17.89
N GLY A 91 -8.32 7.63 -16.94
CA GLY A 91 -7.07 6.95 -16.58
C GLY A 91 -7.34 5.57 -15.97
N PHE A 92 -8.36 5.45 -15.10
CA PHE A 92 -8.76 4.16 -14.55
C PHE A 92 -9.24 3.17 -15.60
N GLU A 93 -9.96 3.62 -16.64
CA GLU A 93 -10.35 2.74 -17.74
C GLU A 93 -9.14 2.18 -18.50
N ILE A 94 -8.12 3.02 -18.72
CA ILE A 94 -6.88 2.58 -19.39
C ILE A 94 -6.16 1.55 -18.52
N VAL A 95 -5.94 1.84 -17.24
CA VAL A 95 -5.30 0.92 -16.29
C VAL A 95 -6.04 -0.42 -16.27
N THR A 96 -7.38 -0.39 -16.17
CA THR A 96 -8.22 -1.61 -16.17
C THR A 96 -8.03 -2.45 -17.43
N ARG A 97 -7.98 -1.82 -18.62
CA ARG A 97 -7.75 -2.55 -19.88
C ARG A 97 -6.33 -3.11 -19.96
N PHE A 98 -5.35 -2.38 -19.44
CA PHE A 98 -3.96 -2.85 -19.40
C PHE A 98 -3.79 -4.09 -18.51
N GLU A 99 -4.49 -4.13 -17.37
CA GLU A 99 -4.54 -5.31 -16.50
C GLU A 99 -5.28 -6.48 -17.16
N ALA A 100 -6.44 -6.23 -17.77
CA ALA A 100 -7.23 -7.27 -18.43
C ALA A 100 -6.47 -7.95 -19.58
N TYR A 101 -5.63 -7.20 -20.29
CA TYR A 101 -4.81 -7.71 -21.40
C TYR A 101 -3.43 -8.20 -20.96
N GLY A 102 -3.07 -8.05 -19.68
CA GLY A 102 -1.80 -8.56 -19.14
C GLY A 102 -0.57 -7.90 -19.74
N PHE A 103 -0.62 -6.60 -20.03
CA PHE A 103 0.55 -5.89 -20.56
C PHE A 103 1.67 -5.81 -19.53
N VAL A 104 2.87 -6.21 -19.95
CA VAL A 104 4.09 -6.22 -19.14
C VAL A 104 5.19 -5.41 -19.80
N ASP A 105 6.16 -4.96 -19.01
CA ASP A 105 7.39 -4.35 -19.48
C ASP A 105 8.37 -5.39 -20.05
N ALA A 106 9.57 -4.94 -20.44
CA ALA A 106 10.61 -5.80 -20.99
C ALA A 106 11.16 -6.82 -19.98
N GLN A 107 10.91 -6.62 -18.69
CA GLN A 107 11.33 -7.49 -17.59
C GLN A 107 10.20 -8.43 -17.13
N GLY A 108 9.01 -8.31 -17.72
CA GLY A 108 7.84 -9.13 -17.40
C GLY A 108 7.01 -8.60 -16.22
N HIS A 109 7.24 -7.38 -15.76
CA HIS A 109 6.43 -6.77 -14.71
C HIS A 109 5.19 -6.10 -15.31
N PRO A 110 4.00 -6.21 -14.68
CA PRO A 110 2.80 -5.52 -15.15
C PRO A 110 3.05 -4.02 -15.29
N LEU A 111 2.69 -3.44 -16.44
CA LEU A 111 2.87 -1.99 -16.68
C LEU A 111 2.13 -1.14 -15.65
N THR A 112 1.04 -1.65 -15.07
CA THR A 112 0.27 -0.96 -14.04
C THR A 112 1.00 -0.81 -12.70
N ASN A 113 2.13 -1.51 -12.52
CA ASN A 113 3.04 -1.32 -11.38
C ASN A 113 4.17 -0.32 -11.68
N CYS A 114 4.29 0.18 -12.91
CA CYS A 114 5.31 1.15 -13.30
C CYS A 114 4.83 2.59 -13.04
N LEU A 115 5.55 3.35 -12.22
CA LEU A 115 5.20 4.74 -11.89
C LEU A 115 5.22 5.63 -13.13
N ASP A 116 6.22 5.48 -14.01
CA ASP A 116 6.32 6.25 -15.26
C ASP A 116 5.11 6.02 -16.17
N PHE A 117 4.61 4.78 -16.23
CA PHE A 117 3.40 4.46 -16.96
C PHE A 117 2.17 5.13 -16.35
N LEU A 118 1.99 5.07 -15.03
CA LEU A 118 0.87 5.72 -14.36
C LEU A 118 0.89 7.25 -14.54
N ASP A 119 2.06 7.86 -14.50
CA ASP A 119 2.24 9.30 -14.79
C ASP A 119 1.91 9.63 -16.24
N LEU A 120 2.32 8.79 -17.20
CA LEU A 120 1.96 8.97 -18.61
C LEU A 120 0.45 8.87 -18.80
N VAL A 121 -0.20 7.88 -18.20
CA VAL A 121 -1.66 7.72 -18.25
C VAL A 121 -2.35 8.95 -17.66
N LYS A 122 -1.88 9.43 -16.50
CA LYS A 122 -2.38 10.66 -15.88
C LYS A 122 -2.26 11.85 -16.83
N GLN A 123 -1.09 12.06 -17.43
CA GLN A 123 -0.87 13.17 -18.36
C GLN A 123 -1.74 13.06 -19.62
N ALA A 124 -1.86 11.86 -20.19
CA ALA A 124 -2.64 11.61 -21.41
C ALA A 124 -4.14 11.78 -21.20
N THR A 125 -4.62 11.60 -19.97
CA THR A 125 -6.05 11.67 -19.63
C THR A 125 -6.44 12.94 -18.88
N THR A 126 -5.46 13.76 -18.48
CA THR A 126 -5.71 15.08 -17.92
C THR A 126 -6.05 16.04 -19.07
N PRO A 127 -7.18 16.78 -19.02
CA PRO A 127 -7.57 17.69 -20.09
C PRO A 127 -6.46 18.68 -20.47
N VAL A 128 -6.27 18.95 -21.76
CA VAL A 128 -5.21 19.85 -22.27
C VAL A 128 -5.28 21.24 -21.64
N ALA A 129 -6.48 21.75 -21.37
CA ALA A 129 -6.68 23.03 -20.67
C ALA A 129 -6.06 23.01 -19.26
N THR A 130 -6.24 21.93 -18.50
CA THR A 130 -5.64 21.77 -17.17
C THR A 130 -4.13 21.55 -17.22
N VAL A 131 -3.61 20.86 -18.24
CA VAL A 131 -2.16 20.68 -18.43
C VAL A 131 -1.48 22.00 -18.79
N ALA A 132 -2.10 22.81 -19.66
CA ALA A 132 -1.59 24.12 -20.04
C ALA A 132 -1.50 25.08 -18.84
N THR A 133 -2.51 25.07 -17.97
CA THR A 133 -2.49 25.86 -16.72
C THR A 133 -1.44 25.36 -15.73
N LEU A 134 -1.29 24.04 -15.55
CA LEU A 134 -0.31 23.46 -14.61
C LEU A 134 1.14 23.67 -15.04
N ARG A 135 1.41 23.69 -16.35
CA ARG A 135 2.76 23.98 -16.90
C ARG A 135 3.06 25.47 -17.02
N GLY A 136 2.21 26.36 -16.47
CA GLY A 136 2.38 27.80 -16.60
C GLY A 136 2.34 28.30 -18.05
N ARG A 137 1.80 27.49 -18.98
CA ARG A 137 1.69 27.85 -20.40
C ARG A 137 0.44 28.71 -20.58
N ALA A 138 0.51 29.93 -20.06
CA ALA A 138 -0.35 31.01 -20.51
C ALA A 138 -0.01 31.28 -22.00
N ALA A 139 -1.00 31.11 -22.87
CA ALA A 139 -0.90 31.16 -24.33
C ALA A 139 -0.01 30.05 -24.96
N ALA A 140 -0.49 29.44 -26.04
CA ALA A 140 0.32 28.53 -26.83
C ALA A 140 1.52 29.31 -27.39
N MET A 141 2.72 29.18 -26.82
CA MET A 141 3.90 29.81 -27.41
C MET A 141 4.35 29.03 -28.67
N VAL A 142 4.69 29.73 -29.75
CA VAL A 142 5.27 29.17 -30.98
C VAL A 142 6.75 29.57 -31.02
N VAL A 143 7.61 28.65 -31.42
CA VAL A 143 9.04 28.92 -31.63
C VAL A 143 9.24 29.20 -33.12
N ASN A 144 9.73 30.40 -33.46
CA ASN A 144 10.05 30.78 -34.83
C ASN A 144 11.38 30.15 -35.29
N GLU A 145 11.69 30.24 -36.59
CA GLU A 145 12.94 29.71 -37.18
C GLU A 145 14.21 30.28 -36.52
N ASP A 146 14.12 31.47 -35.92
CA ASP A 146 15.20 32.12 -35.18
C ASP A 146 15.35 31.62 -33.72
N GLY A 147 14.55 30.63 -33.30
CA GLY A 147 14.56 30.06 -31.95
C GLY A 147 13.89 30.91 -30.86
N ALA A 148 13.38 32.10 -31.21
CA ALA A 148 12.64 32.95 -30.29
C ALA A 148 11.21 32.42 -30.03
N GLN A 149 10.78 32.47 -28.76
CA GLN A 149 9.42 32.12 -28.36
C GLN A 149 8.48 33.32 -28.49
N HIS A 150 7.41 33.16 -29.24
CA HIS A 150 6.36 34.16 -29.42
C HIS A 150 5.01 33.61 -28.96
N ALA A 151 4.10 34.47 -28.53
CA ALA A 151 2.71 34.06 -28.34
C ALA A 151 2.13 33.58 -29.69
N ALA A 152 1.34 32.49 -29.69
CA ALA A 152 0.66 32.07 -30.90
C ALA A 152 -0.23 33.21 -31.40
N PRO A 153 -0.18 33.55 -32.69
CA PRO A 153 -1.04 34.57 -33.26
C PRO A 153 -2.51 34.21 -33.01
N GLY A 154 -3.34 35.25 -32.83
CA GLY A 154 -4.78 35.08 -32.72
C GLY A 154 -5.37 34.36 -33.94
N LYS A 155 -6.56 33.76 -33.78
CA LYS A 155 -7.24 33.15 -34.94
C LYS A 155 -7.50 34.24 -35.99
N PRO A 156 -7.23 34.01 -37.29
CA PRO A 156 -7.53 34.98 -38.32
C PRO A 156 -9.03 35.27 -38.36
N VAL A 157 -9.38 36.55 -38.34
CA VAL A 157 -10.75 37.06 -38.41
C VAL A 157 -10.93 37.75 -39.76
N LEU A 158 -12.03 37.47 -40.44
CA LEU A 158 -12.38 38.17 -41.66
C LEU A 158 -12.99 39.54 -41.31
N THR A 159 -12.30 40.61 -41.69
CA THR A 159 -12.75 42.00 -41.54
C THR A 159 -13.19 42.58 -42.89
N GLU A 160 -13.78 43.78 -42.88
CA GLU A 160 -14.15 44.50 -44.10
C GLU A 160 -12.96 44.81 -45.03
N HIS A 161 -11.73 44.80 -44.48
CA HIS A 161 -10.48 44.99 -45.23
C HIS A 161 -9.75 43.68 -45.55
N GLY A 162 -10.38 42.53 -45.30
CA GLY A 162 -9.81 41.20 -45.55
C GLY A 162 -9.42 40.46 -44.27
N TRP A 163 -8.56 39.46 -44.40
CA TRP A 163 -8.10 38.64 -43.29
C TRP A 163 -7.19 39.46 -42.36
N HIS A 164 -7.60 39.61 -41.10
CA HIS A 164 -6.81 40.23 -40.05
C HIS A 164 -6.48 39.19 -38.98
N VAL A 165 -5.22 39.13 -38.57
CA VAL A 165 -4.76 38.29 -37.45
C VAL A 165 -4.57 39.23 -36.26
N PRO A 166 -5.39 39.14 -35.21
CA PRO A 166 -5.19 39.93 -34.00
C PRO A 166 -3.87 39.55 -33.32
N GLU A 167 -3.06 40.55 -32.98
CA GLU A 167 -1.87 40.39 -32.14
C GLU A 167 -2.23 40.03 -30.68
#